data_AF-A0A8J6KQ95-F1
#
_entry.id   AF-A0A8J6KQ95-F1
#
_cell.length_a   1.000
_cell.length_b   1.000
_cell.length_c   1.000
_cell.angle_alpha   90.00
_cell.angle_beta   90.00
_cell.angle_gamma   90.00
#
_symmetry.space_group_name_H-M   'P 1'
#
loop_
_entity.id
_entity.type
_entity.pdbx_description
1 polymer ?
#
loop_
_entity_poly.entity_id
_entity_poly.type
_entity_poly.pdbx_seq_one_letter_code
_entity_poly.pdbx_strand_id
1 'polypeptide(L)'
;MKSHPDLVIRVKDVTLGEEKRNNMNSEKRKLEKTRVTEAACALLNSGGGVIEIQMANKSEHPVEMGLDLEESLRDLVQSSDWQAFFETQQRGNHFYIFVKSWSCGSEDSSAKPRICTQNSSLKRRCGTSVIVMSSTDAVTFLKGKKSVGCGLTDGGAPPVKIPRVMHQNSLESDPAFEIFQSEKLEYGQILPFPESMQVEFKKLDANNVQNSIKNIIPDYVPAFANTSGGYLFIGVEDKSRKVLGCPKENVDRDSLERVANEAISKLPVFHFSSSEEKVSYKTRVIDVFHEGNLCGYLCAIKVEAFCCAVFSKAPISWMVDKENDVIYTLTTKEWVGMMMAADPETDKCKALKHEAGVIGLVGLAPMVKAVQTPAKTMAPQAYNKNGSPLRRDADA
;
A
#
# COMPACT_ATOMS: atom_id res chain seq x y z
N MET A 1 13.10 -39.06 2.36
CA MET A 1 11.64 -38.84 2.50
C MET A 1 11.42 -37.34 2.66
N LYS A 2 10.92 -36.64 1.64
CA LYS A 2 10.52 -35.23 1.80
C LYS A 2 9.19 -35.23 2.53
N SER A 3 9.16 -34.53 3.67
CA SER A 3 7.97 -34.29 4.51
C SER A 3 6.75 -33.97 3.64
N HIS A 4 5.59 -34.52 3.99
CA HIS A 4 4.33 -34.03 3.43
C HIS A 4 4.21 -32.53 3.75
N PRO A 5 3.79 -31.70 2.79
CA PRO A 5 3.54 -30.30 3.07
C PRO A 5 2.39 -30.19 4.08
N ASP A 6 2.59 -29.39 5.14
CA ASP A 6 1.61 -29.24 6.22
C ASP A 6 0.32 -28.54 5.75
N LEU A 7 0.39 -27.77 4.66
CA LEU A 7 -0.74 -27.07 4.06
C LEU A 7 -0.82 -27.35 2.55
N VAL A 8 -1.98 -27.86 2.10
CA VAL A 8 -2.25 -28.15 0.68
C VAL A 8 -3.56 -27.53 0.25
N ILE A 9 -3.49 -26.55 -0.65
CA ILE A 9 -4.68 -25.89 -1.21
C ILE A 9 -4.99 -26.48 -2.58
N ARG A 10 -6.21 -26.99 -2.75
CA ARG A 10 -6.65 -27.61 -4.00
C ARG A 10 -7.41 -26.62 -4.89
N VAL A 11 -6.88 -26.35 -6.08
CA VAL A 11 -7.51 -25.49 -7.09
C VAL A 11 -7.90 -26.32 -8.30
N LYS A 12 -9.19 -26.59 -8.45
CA LYS A 12 -9.71 -27.39 -9.57
C LYS A 12 -9.93 -26.58 -10.84
N ASP A 13 -9.80 -27.27 -11.97
CA ASP A 13 -10.14 -26.84 -13.32
C ASP A 13 -9.43 -25.56 -13.77
N VAL A 14 -8.10 -25.57 -13.72
CA VAL A 14 -7.27 -24.47 -14.22
C VAL A 14 -6.67 -24.83 -15.57
N THR A 15 -6.72 -23.88 -16.50
CA THR A 15 -6.11 -24.00 -17.83
C THR A 15 -4.66 -23.53 -17.76
N LEU A 16 -3.69 -24.39 -18.09
CA LEU A 16 -2.26 -24.03 -18.09
C LEU A 16 -1.71 -23.96 -19.53
N GLY A 17 -0.57 -23.28 -19.68
CA GLY A 17 0.13 -23.07 -20.94
C GLY A 17 -0.27 -21.76 -21.63
N GLU A 18 0.72 -20.97 -22.03
CA GLU A 18 0.54 -19.61 -22.54
C GLU A 18 -0.42 -19.53 -23.73
N GLU A 19 -0.23 -20.38 -24.74
CA GLU A 19 -1.10 -20.39 -25.92
C GLU A 19 -2.56 -20.72 -25.57
N LYS A 20 -2.77 -21.71 -24.70
CA LYS A 20 -4.12 -22.11 -24.28
C LYS A 20 -4.78 -21.05 -23.41
N ARG A 21 -4.01 -20.37 -22.56
CA ARG A 21 -4.50 -19.27 -21.72
C ARG A 21 -4.76 -17.99 -22.53
N ASN A 22 -4.07 -17.77 -23.64
CA ASN A 22 -4.39 -16.66 -24.55
C ASN A 22 -5.64 -16.91 -25.38
N ASN A 23 -5.93 -18.18 -25.69
CA ASN A 23 -7.10 -18.57 -26.50
C ASN A 23 -8.37 -18.85 -25.68
N MET A 24 -8.32 -18.76 -24.35
CA MET A 24 -9.49 -19.02 -23.49
C MET A 24 -10.34 -17.76 -23.26
N ASN A 25 -11.56 -17.96 -22.75
CA ASN A 25 -12.45 -16.86 -22.37
C ASN A 25 -11.80 -15.93 -21.31
N SER A 26 -11.88 -14.62 -21.52
CA SER A 26 -11.22 -13.61 -20.69
C SER A 26 -11.70 -13.60 -19.23
N GLU A 27 -13.00 -13.82 -18.98
CA GLU A 27 -13.57 -13.86 -17.64
C GLU A 27 -13.15 -15.13 -16.90
N LYS A 28 -13.14 -16.27 -17.60
CA LYS A 28 -12.62 -17.52 -17.05
C LYS A 28 -11.12 -17.39 -16.72
N ARG A 29 -10.33 -16.77 -17.59
CA ARG A 29 -8.89 -16.52 -17.36
C ARG A 29 -8.65 -15.69 -16.11
N LYS A 30 -9.41 -14.61 -15.93
CA LYS A 30 -9.35 -13.75 -14.74
C LYS A 30 -9.73 -14.52 -13.48
N LEU A 31 -10.80 -15.31 -13.51
CA LEU A 31 -11.26 -16.09 -12.36
C LEU A 31 -10.24 -17.15 -11.94
N GLU A 32 -9.70 -17.91 -12.89
CA GLU A 32 -8.64 -18.89 -12.62
C GLU A 32 -7.39 -18.20 -12.05
N LYS A 33 -6.99 -17.06 -12.62
CA LYS A 33 -5.87 -16.25 -12.11
C LYS A 33 -6.10 -15.83 -10.67
N THR A 34 -7.25 -15.23 -10.36
CA THR A 34 -7.57 -14.77 -9.00
C THR A 34 -7.51 -15.91 -8.00
N ARG A 35 -8.05 -17.10 -8.31
CA ARG A 35 -8.03 -18.26 -7.41
C ARG A 35 -6.61 -18.74 -7.09
N VAL A 36 -5.73 -18.78 -8.10
CA VAL A 36 -4.33 -19.18 -7.91
C VAL A 36 -3.57 -18.13 -7.11
N THR A 37 -3.75 -16.84 -7.42
CA THR A 37 -3.12 -15.73 -6.71
C THR A 37 -3.58 -15.65 -5.25
N GLU A 38 -4.86 -15.87 -4.98
CA GLU A 38 -5.43 -15.94 -3.63
C GLU A 38 -4.81 -17.08 -2.82
N ALA A 39 -4.74 -18.29 -3.39
CA ALA A 39 -4.10 -19.45 -2.75
C ALA A 39 -2.62 -19.19 -2.45
N ALA A 40 -1.89 -18.62 -3.41
CA ALA A 40 -0.47 -18.29 -3.22
C ALA A 40 -0.27 -17.24 -2.12
N CYS A 41 -1.05 -16.16 -2.12
CA CYS A 41 -0.98 -15.13 -1.08
C CYS A 41 -1.30 -15.70 0.31
N ALA A 42 -2.32 -16.56 0.40
CA ALA A 42 -2.69 -17.22 1.64
C ALA A 42 -1.55 -18.10 2.19
N LEU A 43 -0.93 -18.93 1.34
CA LEU A 43 0.20 -19.78 1.75
C LEU A 43 1.43 -18.97 2.14
N LEU A 44 1.77 -17.91 1.39
CA LEU A 44 2.86 -16.99 1.74
C LEU A 44 2.70 -16.47 3.17
N ASN A 45 1.47 -16.09 3.54
CA ASN A 45 1.16 -15.53 4.86
C ASN A 45 0.98 -16.56 5.97
N SER A 46 0.93 -17.87 5.66
CA SER A 46 0.55 -18.94 6.61
C SER A 46 1.67 -19.93 6.94
N GLY A 47 2.90 -19.69 6.47
CA GLY A 47 4.04 -20.57 6.70
C GLY A 47 4.49 -21.35 5.46
N GLY A 48 3.94 -21.06 4.28
CA GLY A 48 4.19 -21.80 3.04
C GLY A 48 3.27 -23.02 2.89
N GLY A 49 3.46 -23.77 1.81
CA GLY A 49 2.67 -24.96 1.51
C GLY A 49 2.68 -25.31 0.02
N VAL A 50 1.66 -26.02 -0.44
CA VAL A 50 1.54 -26.45 -1.85
C VAL A 50 0.16 -26.12 -2.39
N ILE A 51 0.12 -25.55 -3.60
CA ILE A 51 -1.10 -25.43 -4.40
C ILE A 51 -1.15 -26.64 -5.33
N GLU A 52 -2.15 -27.49 -5.14
CA GLU A 52 -2.45 -28.61 -6.03
C GLU A 52 -3.50 -28.18 -7.06
N ILE A 53 -3.07 -28.06 -8.31
CA ILE A 53 -3.90 -27.63 -9.43
C ILE A 53 -4.33 -28.84 -10.26
N GLN A 54 -5.63 -29.01 -10.44
CA GLN A 54 -6.17 -29.97 -11.39
C GLN A 54 -6.25 -29.33 -12.78
N MET A 55 -5.48 -29.85 -13.74
CA MET A 55 -5.38 -29.26 -15.08
C MET A 55 -6.63 -29.56 -15.92
N ALA A 56 -7.30 -28.52 -16.40
CA ALA A 56 -8.49 -28.65 -17.26
C ALA A 56 -8.14 -29.17 -18.66
N ASN A 57 -6.97 -28.79 -19.18
CA ASN A 57 -6.51 -29.13 -20.53
C ASN A 57 -5.81 -30.51 -20.62
N LYS A 58 -5.73 -31.26 -19.50
CA LYS A 58 -5.23 -32.65 -19.37
C LYS A 58 -4.00 -32.99 -20.23
N SER A 59 -3.03 -32.09 -20.28
CA SER A 59 -1.78 -32.35 -21.02
C SER A 59 -0.94 -33.39 -20.28
N GLU A 60 -0.48 -34.43 -20.98
CA GLU A 60 0.49 -35.39 -20.44
C GLU A 60 1.92 -34.87 -20.49
N HIS A 61 2.22 -33.92 -21.39
CA HIS A 61 3.53 -33.28 -21.49
C HIS A 61 3.68 -32.13 -20.50
N PRO A 62 4.92 -31.84 -20.03
CA PRO A 62 5.21 -30.67 -19.22
C PRO A 62 4.69 -29.40 -19.90
N VAL A 63 3.88 -28.63 -19.18
CA VAL A 63 3.30 -27.37 -19.65
C VAL A 63 3.81 -26.23 -18.77
N GLU A 64 4.11 -25.10 -19.38
CA GLU A 64 4.34 -23.85 -18.68
C GLU A 64 3.05 -23.37 -17.98
N MET A 65 3.19 -22.51 -16.98
CA MET A 65 2.03 -22.01 -16.23
C MET A 65 1.20 -21.04 -17.10
N GLY A 66 1.89 -20.15 -17.82
CA GLY A 66 1.33 -19.02 -18.54
C GLY A 66 1.76 -17.70 -17.88
N LEU A 67 2.10 -16.72 -18.72
CA LEU A 67 2.72 -15.47 -18.32
C LEU A 67 1.82 -14.67 -17.38
N ASP A 68 0.50 -14.71 -17.55
CA ASP A 68 -0.43 -13.96 -16.70
C ASP A 68 -0.49 -14.49 -15.25
N LEU A 69 -0.25 -15.79 -15.05
CA LEU A 69 -0.14 -16.39 -13.71
C LEU A 69 1.24 -16.08 -13.10
N GLU A 70 2.30 -16.20 -13.89
CA GLU A 70 3.67 -15.88 -13.47
C GLU A 70 3.84 -14.40 -13.10
N GLU A 71 3.31 -13.48 -13.88
CA GLU A 71 3.27 -12.06 -13.53
C GLU A 71 2.49 -11.85 -12.24
N SER A 72 1.34 -12.50 -12.09
CA SER A 72 0.49 -12.29 -10.91
C SER A 72 1.12 -12.76 -9.60
N LEU A 73 1.91 -13.85 -9.55
CA LEU A 73 2.58 -14.21 -8.29
C LEU A 73 3.89 -13.40 -8.10
N ARG A 74 4.42 -12.78 -9.16
CA ARG A 74 5.64 -11.97 -9.09
C ARG A 74 5.29 -10.63 -8.45
N ASP A 75 4.14 -10.10 -8.84
CA ASP A 75 3.51 -8.92 -8.24
C ASP A 75 3.22 -9.11 -6.74
N LEU A 76 2.91 -10.35 -6.29
CA LEU A 76 2.69 -10.65 -4.88
C LEU A 76 3.97 -10.54 -4.05
N VAL A 77 5.09 -11.02 -4.58
CA VAL A 77 6.37 -11.09 -3.85
C VAL A 77 7.13 -9.77 -3.94
N GLN A 78 6.88 -8.96 -4.98
CA GLN A 78 7.57 -7.68 -5.22
C GLN A 78 9.10 -7.85 -5.24
N SER A 79 9.57 -9.03 -5.66
CA SER A 79 10.97 -9.42 -5.78
C SER A 79 11.23 -9.91 -7.20
N SER A 80 12.43 -9.61 -7.71
CA SER A 80 12.92 -10.18 -8.97
C SER A 80 13.18 -11.68 -8.86
N ASP A 81 13.45 -12.17 -7.64
CA ASP A 81 13.77 -13.58 -7.37
C ASP A 81 12.50 -14.39 -7.13
N TRP A 82 11.88 -14.80 -8.24
CA TRP A 82 10.70 -15.66 -8.24
C TRP A 82 10.99 -17.04 -7.66
N GLN A 83 12.13 -17.63 -8.04
CA GLN A 83 12.52 -18.97 -7.62
C GLN A 83 12.80 -19.06 -6.11
N ALA A 84 13.09 -17.94 -5.45
CA ALA A 84 13.21 -17.92 -3.99
C ALA A 84 11.90 -18.27 -3.25
N PHE A 85 10.74 -18.10 -3.88
CA PHE A 85 9.43 -18.30 -3.26
C PHE A 85 8.58 -19.38 -3.92
N PHE A 86 8.75 -19.62 -5.22
CA PHE A 86 7.91 -20.54 -5.97
C PHE A 86 8.73 -21.60 -6.71
N GLU A 87 8.35 -22.86 -6.52
CA GLU A 87 8.82 -23.98 -7.35
C GLU A 87 7.61 -24.66 -7.99
N THR A 88 7.74 -25.06 -9.25
CA THR A 88 6.64 -25.71 -9.99
C THR A 88 7.00 -27.14 -10.36
N GLN A 89 6.04 -28.05 -10.25
CA GLN A 89 6.20 -29.43 -10.69
C GLN A 89 4.90 -29.95 -11.31
N GLN A 90 4.98 -30.60 -12.45
CA GLN A 90 3.84 -31.33 -13.03
C GLN A 90 3.95 -32.83 -12.74
N ARG A 91 2.85 -33.47 -12.36
CA ARG A 91 2.74 -34.94 -12.28
C ARG A 91 1.42 -35.38 -12.89
N GLY A 92 1.49 -36.03 -14.06
CA GLY A 92 0.30 -36.45 -14.80
C GLY A 92 -0.62 -35.26 -15.10
N ASN A 93 -1.88 -35.37 -14.68
CA ASN A 93 -2.91 -34.34 -14.85
C ASN A 93 -2.95 -33.28 -13.73
N HIS A 94 -2.02 -33.34 -12.77
CA HIS A 94 -1.93 -32.37 -11.68
C HIS A 94 -0.67 -31.51 -11.83
N PHE A 95 -0.81 -30.24 -11.48
CA PHE A 95 0.27 -29.27 -11.46
C PHE A 95 0.42 -28.74 -10.03
N TYR A 96 1.64 -28.69 -9.53
CA TYR A 96 1.95 -28.34 -8.15
C TYR A 96 2.76 -27.05 -8.13
N ILE A 97 2.33 -26.09 -7.32
CA ILE A 97 3.10 -24.88 -7.02
C ILE A 97 3.49 -24.96 -5.55
N PHE A 98 4.77 -25.19 -5.28
CA PHE A 98 5.33 -25.11 -3.93
C PHE A 98 5.57 -23.65 -3.59
N VAL A 99 4.99 -23.21 -2.48
CA VAL A 99 5.06 -21.84 -2.01
C VAL A 99 5.85 -21.81 -0.72
N LYS A 100 6.98 -21.11 -0.70
CA LYS A 100 7.76 -20.90 0.51
C LYS A 100 7.05 -19.89 1.41
N SER A 101 7.23 -20.02 2.73
CA SER A 101 6.77 -19.01 3.68
C SER A 101 7.33 -17.63 3.35
N TRP A 102 6.51 -16.59 3.55
CA TRP A 102 6.98 -15.21 3.52
C TRP A 102 7.86 -14.94 4.76
N SER A 103 9.17 -15.08 4.59
CA SER A 103 10.14 -14.69 5.61
C SER A 103 10.78 -13.33 5.26
N CYS A 104 10.84 -12.47 6.27
CA CYS A 104 11.63 -11.24 6.20
C CYS A 104 13.11 -11.65 6.26
N GLY A 105 13.72 -11.95 5.11
CA GLY A 105 15.15 -12.22 5.01
C GLY A 105 15.96 -11.08 5.60
N SER A 106 17.02 -11.43 6.34
CA SER A 106 17.96 -10.52 6.96
C SER A 106 18.67 -9.67 5.91
N GLU A 107 18.19 -8.44 5.72
CA GLU A 107 18.96 -7.22 5.42
C GLU A 107 17.96 -6.04 5.35
N ASP A 108 18.19 -5.02 6.18
CA ASP A 108 17.40 -3.78 6.33
C ASP A 108 15.89 -3.95 6.61
N SER A 109 15.61 -4.70 7.69
CA SER A 109 14.29 -5.20 8.13
C SER A 109 13.22 -4.18 8.53
N SER A 110 13.46 -2.87 8.39
CA SER A 110 12.48 -1.86 8.81
C SER A 110 11.47 -1.46 7.73
N ALA A 111 11.81 -1.60 6.44
CA ALA A 111 10.92 -1.20 5.35
C ALA A 111 10.13 -2.37 4.74
N LYS A 112 10.57 -3.61 4.94
CA LYS A 112 9.95 -4.78 4.29
C LYS A 112 8.56 -5.12 4.88
N PRO A 113 7.55 -5.39 4.03
CA PRO A 113 6.26 -5.90 4.46
C PRO A 113 6.34 -7.22 5.23
N ARG A 114 5.52 -7.35 6.27
CA ARG A 114 5.44 -8.58 7.08
C ARG A 114 4.54 -9.65 6.49
N ILE A 115 3.57 -9.21 5.71
CA ILE A 115 2.64 -10.09 5.01
C ILE A 115 2.63 -9.70 3.54
N CYS A 116 2.50 -10.71 2.69
CA CYS A 116 2.20 -10.55 1.29
C CYS A 116 0.81 -9.93 1.12
N THR A 117 0.71 -8.97 0.21
CA THR A 117 -0.53 -8.23 -0.06
C THR A 117 -0.62 -8.00 -1.55
N GLN A 118 -1.75 -8.36 -2.16
CA GLN A 118 -1.98 -8.08 -3.58
C GLN A 118 -2.31 -6.60 -3.79
N ASN A 119 -3.11 -6.00 -2.91
CA ASN A 119 -3.42 -4.58 -2.96
C ASN A 119 -3.67 -4.03 -1.55
N SER A 120 -2.87 -3.06 -1.12
CA SER A 120 -3.02 -2.43 0.20
C SER A 120 -4.34 -1.66 0.35
N SER A 121 -4.96 -1.27 -0.77
CA SER A 121 -6.12 -0.38 -0.86
C SER A 121 -5.90 1.00 -0.22
N LEU A 122 -4.66 1.32 0.17
CA LEU A 122 -4.22 2.63 0.58
C LEU A 122 -3.83 3.45 -0.64
N LYS A 123 -4.31 4.69 -0.67
CA LYS A 123 -4.07 5.61 -1.78
C LYS A 123 -3.46 6.89 -1.27
N ARG A 124 -2.64 7.54 -2.10
CA ARG A 124 -2.10 8.87 -1.87
C ARG A 124 -2.12 9.69 -3.15
N ARG A 125 -2.21 11.01 -2.98
CA ARG A 125 -1.91 11.97 -4.05
C ARG A 125 -0.41 12.06 -4.27
N CYS A 126 0.01 12.04 -5.53
CA CYS A 126 1.39 12.26 -5.94
C CYS A 126 1.39 13.10 -7.23
N GLY A 127 1.82 14.35 -7.14
CA GLY A 127 1.63 15.30 -8.24
C GLY A 127 0.12 15.47 -8.53
N THR A 128 -0.29 15.22 -9.77
CA THR A 128 -1.70 15.28 -10.20
C THR A 128 -2.40 13.93 -10.17
N SER A 129 -1.72 12.82 -9.84
CA SER A 129 -2.30 11.49 -9.91
C SER A 129 -2.55 10.86 -8.54
N VAL A 130 -3.48 9.92 -8.51
CA VAL A 130 -3.68 9.02 -7.38
C VAL A 130 -2.87 7.76 -7.60
N ILE A 131 -2.07 7.40 -6.60
CA ILE A 131 -1.24 6.19 -6.61
C ILE A 131 -1.70 5.27 -5.48
N VAL A 132 -1.87 4.00 -5.79
CA VAL A 132 -2.05 2.94 -4.79
C VAL A 132 -0.68 2.64 -4.18
N MET A 133 -0.59 2.68 -2.85
CA MET A 133 0.65 2.40 -2.15
C MET A 133 1.04 0.93 -2.34
N SER A 134 2.29 0.69 -2.75
CA SER A 134 2.89 -0.64 -2.69
C SER A 134 2.89 -1.16 -1.25
N SER A 135 3.14 -2.45 -1.05
CA SER A 135 3.18 -3.03 0.29
C SER A 135 4.26 -2.34 1.15
N THR A 136 5.42 -2.05 0.55
CA THR A 136 6.54 -1.33 1.20
C THR A 136 6.18 0.11 1.54
N ASP A 137 5.58 0.84 0.59
CA ASP A 137 5.11 2.22 0.82
C ASP A 137 4.06 2.25 1.93
N ALA A 138 3.15 1.28 1.94
CA ALA A 138 2.09 1.17 2.93
C ALA A 138 2.65 0.96 4.35
N VAL A 139 3.64 0.07 4.55
CA VAL A 139 4.31 -0.08 5.86
C VAL A 139 4.95 1.23 6.30
N THR A 140 5.70 1.87 5.40
CA THR A 140 6.40 3.13 5.70
C THR A 140 5.41 4.21 6.09
N PHE A 141 4.30 4.33 5.34
CA PHE A 141 3.20 5.24 5.63
C PHE A 141 2.57 4.98 7.00
N LEU A 142 2.19 3.73 7.30
CA LEU A 142 1.57 3.35 8.56
C LEU A 142 2.49 3.61 9.76
N LYS A 143 3.80 3.33 9.62
CA LYS A 143 4.81 3.66 10.64
C LYS A 143 4.93 5.17 10.86
N GLY A 144 4.91 5.95 9.79
CA GLY A 144 4.91 7.42 9.86
C GLY A 144 3.67 7.97 10.57
N LYS A 145 2.48 7.44 10.28
CA LYS A 145 1.23 7.86 10.95
C LYS A 145 1.22 7.47 12.44
N LYS A 146 1.74 6.27 12.78
CA LYS A 146 1.87 5.82 14.17
C LYS A 146 2.82 6.70 14.98
N SER A 147 4.00 7.06 14.45
CA SER A 147 4.98 7.88 15.19
C SER A 147 4.47 9.29 15.47
N VAL A 148 3.71 9.88 14.54
CA VAL A 148 3.08 11.20 14.73
C VAL A 148 1.92 11.12 15.73
N GLY A 149 1.11 10.05 15.70
CA GLY A 149 -0.03 9.86 16.61
C GLY A 149 0.37 9.52 18.05
N CYS A 150 1.48 8.80 18.27
CA CYS A 150 1.95 8.41 19.61
C CYS A 150 2.74 9.50 20.35
N GLY A 151 3.12 10.60 19.69
CA GLY A 151 3.92 11.68 20.30
C GLY A 151 3.16 12.58 21.29
N LEU A 152 1.87 12.33 21.55
CA LEU A 152 1.04 13.17 22.42
C LEU A 152 0.85 12.61 23.85
N THR A 153 1.37 11.42 24.17
CA THR A 153 1.09 10.76 25.46
C THR A 153 2.29 10.24 26.24
N ASP A 154 3.55 10.55 25.86
CA ASP A 154 4.68 10.17 26.72
C ASP A 154 5.65 11.35 26.90
N GLY A 155 5.86 11.72 28.16
CA GLY A 155 6.61 12.89 28.55
C GLY A 155 8.12 12.72 28.32
N GLY A 156 8.76 13.77 27.81
CA GLY A 156 10.18 14.00 28.07
C GLY A 156 11.17 13.92 26.90
N ALA A 157 10.75 14.10 25.64
CA ALA A 157 11.70 14.34 24.55
C ALA A 157 11.28 15.53 23.67
N PRO A 158 12.19 16.48 23.36
CA PRO A 158 11.85 17.59 22.48
C PRO A 158 11.64 17.03 21.06
N PRO A 159 10.62 17.52 20.33
CA PRO A 159 10.32 17.01 19.00
C PRO A 159 11.52 17.26 18.08
N VAL A 160 11.97 16.20 17.40
CA VAL A 160 12.83 16.35 16.23
C VAL A 160 12.09 17.27 15.28
N LYS A 161 12.70 18.44 15.01
CA LYS A 161 12.19 19.45 14.10
C LYS A 161 12.11 18.85 12.70
N ILE A 162 11.00 18.21 12.39
CA ILE A 162 10.47 18.29 11.04
C ILE A 162 10.30 19.79 10.80
N PRO A 163 10.79 20.37 9.69
CA PRO A 163 10.40 21.72 9.33
C PRO A 163 8.88 21.67 9.25
N ARG A 164 8.20 22.17 10.29
CA ARG A 164 6.94 22.86 10.09
C ARG A 164 7.33 23.92 9.08
N VAL A 165 7.08 23.66 7.81
CA VAL A 165 6.77 24.74 6.90
C VAL A 165 5.58 25.39 7.58
N MET A 166 5.90 26.41 8.38
CA MET A 166 4.95 27.39 8.81
C MET A 166 4.41 27.95 7.50
N HIS A 167 3.33 27.37 6.99
CA HIS A 167 2.35 28.18 6.30
C HIS A 167 1.69 29.05 7.37
N GLN A 168 2.46 30.02 7.87
CA GLN A 168 1.91 31.26 8.36
C GLN A 168 0.99 31.76 7.25
N ASN A 169 -0.32 31.77 7.51
CA ASN A 169 -1.28 32.65 6.86
C ASN A 169 -1.30 32.65 5.32
N SER A 170 -1.42 31.49 4.66
CA SER A 170 -1.75 31.41 3.22
C SER A 170 -3.26 31.26 2.96
N LEU A 171 -4.11 31.79 3.86
CA LEU A 171 -5.56 31.89 3.63
C LEU A 171 -5.93 33.08 2.73
N GLU A 172 -4.93 33.75 2.14
CA GLU A 172 -5.13 34.71 1.05
C GLU A 172 -5.49 33.93 -0.23
N SER A 173 -6.78 33.64 -0.37
CA SER A 173 -7.48 33.19 -1.59
C SER A 173 -6.91 31.91 -2.24
N ASP A 174 -7.13 30.75 -1.61
CA ASP A 174 -7.07 29.47 -2.31
C ASP A 174 -8.18 29.45 -3.39
N PRO A 175 -7.84 29.48 -4.69
CA PRO A 175 -8.84 29.61 -5.74
C PRO A 175 -9.75 28.36 -5.79
N ALA A 176 -9.30 27.21 -5.30
CA ALA A 176 -10.16 26.04 -5.15
C ALA A 176 -11.19 26.25 -4.02
N PHE A 177 -10.81 26.92 -2.94
CA PHE A 177 -11.75 27.29 -1.88
C PHE A 177 -12.81 28.29 -2.38
N GLU A 178 -12.42 29.26 -3.20
CA GLU A 178 -13.38 30.20 -3.81
C GLU A 178 -14.42 29.48 -4.66
N ILE A 179 -13.98 28.56 -5.54
CA ILE A 179 -14.90 27.73 -6.32
C ILE A 179 -15.75 26.84 -5.41
N PHE A 180 -15.17 26.24 -4.37
CA PHE A 180 -15.92 25.42 -3.41
C PHE A 180 -17.00 26.21 -2.67
N GLN A 181 -16.76 27.50 -2.40
CA GLN A 181 -17.72 28.37 -1.72
C GLN A 181 -18.75 28.98 -2.66
N SER A 182 -18.56 28.90 -3.98
CA SER A 182 -19.48 29.43 -4.96
C SER A 182 -20.84 28.75 -4.89
N GLU A 183 -21.91 29.54 -5.09
CA GLU A 183 -23.27 29.04 -5.24
C GLU A 183 -23.59 28.68 -6.70
N LYS A 184 -22.89 29.31 -7.65
CA LYS A 184 -23.23 29.29 -9.08
C LYS A 184 -21.97 29.23 -9.94
N LEU A 185 -22.01 28.44 -11.01
CA LEU A 185 -20.97 28.37 -12.04
C LEU A 185 -21.63 28.36 -13.43
N GLU A 186 -20.88 28.79 -14.44
CA GLU A 186 -21.37 28.79 -15.83
C GLU A 186 -20.90 27.54 -16.57
N TYR A 187 -21.78 26.95 -17.37
CA TYR A 187 -21.46 25.83 -18.23
C TYR A 187 -20.41 26.23 -19.27
N GLY A 188 -19.34 25.44 -19.37
CA GLY A 188 -18.20 25.72 -20.22
C GLY A 188 -17.19 26.70 -19.62
N GLN A 189 -17.45 27.26 -18.43
CA GLN A 189 -16.47 28.05 -17.68
C GLN A 189 -15.20 27.23 -17.45
N ILE A 190 -14.04 27.83 -17.73
CA ILE A 190 -12.74 27.22 -17.47
C ILE A 190 -12.31 27.62 -16.06
N LEU A 191 -12.03 26.63 -15.19
CA LEU A 191 -11.53 26.92 -13.85
C LEU A 191 -10.12 27.54 -13.92
N PRO A 192 -9.82 28.56 -13.08
CA PRO A 192 -8.59 29.35 -13.22
C PRO A 192 -7.32 28.64 -12.70
N PHE A 193 -7.44 27.41 -12.19
CA PHE A 193 -6.34 26.60 -11.66
C PHE A 193 -6.33 25.21 -12.29
N PRO A 194 -5.15 24.57 -12.38
CA PRO A 194 -5.03 23.18 -12.82
C PRO A 194 -5.27 22.20 -11.66
N GLU A 195 -5.30 20.90 -11.98
CA GLU A 195 -5.16 19.85 -10.97
C GLU A 195 -3.81 19.95 -10.26
N SER A 196 -3.79 19.49 -9.02
CA SER A 196 -2.60 19.52 -8.16
C SER A 196 -2.68 18.40 -7.11
N MET A 197 -1.71 18.32 -6.20
CA MET A 197 -1.81 17.38 -5.09
C MET A 197 -3.06 17.59 -4.22
N GLN A 198 -3.64 18.79 -4.21
CA GLN A 198 -4.80 19.18 -3.40
C GLN A 198 -6.05 19.43 -4.24
N VAL A 199 -6.00 19.30 -5.57
CA VAL A 199 -7.15 19.54 -6.45
C VAL A 199 -7.25 18.42 -7.47
N GLU A 200 -8.43 17.82 -7.60
CA GLU A 200 -8.76 16.85 -8.65
C GLU A 200 -10.05 17.23 -9.36
N PHE A 201 -10.05 17.08 -10.69
CA PHE A 201 -11.21 17.22 -11.55
C PHE A 201 -11.68 15.86 -12.05
N LYS A 202 -13.00 15.64 -11.99
CA LYS A 202 -13.62 14.44 -12.54
C LYS A 202 -14.84 14.79 -13.35
N LYS A 203 -14.89 14.23 -14.56
CA LYS A 203 -16.08 14.26 -15.40
C LYS A 203 -17.07 13.21 -14.91
N LEU A 204 -18.35 13.57 -14.91
CA LEU A 204 -19.43 12.61 -14.66
C LEU A 204 -19.86 11.94 -15.96
N ASP A 205 -20.19 10.66 -15.86
CA ASP A 205 -20.96 9.99 -16.90
C ASP A 205 -22.43 10.39 -16.73
N ALA A 206 -22.97 11.11 -17.72
CA ALA A 206 -24.34 11.60 -17.70
C ALA A 206 -25.36 10.44 -17.60
N ASN A 207 -25.02 9.25 -18.10
CA ASN A 207 -25.91 8.09 -18.08
C ASN A 207 -25.95 7.38 -16.72
N ASN A 208 -24.98 7.62 -15.83
CA ASN A 208 -24.90 6.91 -14.56
C ASN A 208 -24.23 7.70 -13.44
N VAL A 209 -24.73 8.91 -13.19
CA VAL A 209 -24.13 9.88 -12.26
C VAL A 209 -23.90 9.28 -10.86
N GLN A 210 -24.90 8.59 -10.29
CA GLN A 210 -24.78 8.03 -8.94
C GLN A 210 -23.69 6.95 -8.86
N ASN A 211 -23.58 6.06 -9.86
CA ASN A 211 -22.53 5.05 -9.85
C ASN A 211 -21.16 5.66 -10.14
N SER A 212 -21.06 6.69 -10.98
CA SER A 212 -19.81 7.44 -11.17
C SER A 212 -19.31 7.99 -9.84
N ILE A 213 -20.17 8.62 -9.04
CA ILE A 213 -19.78 9.16 -7.72
C ILE A 213 -19.33 8.04 -6.77
N LYS A 214 -20.10 6.94 -6.70
CA LYS A 214 -19.75 5.76 -5.88
C LYS A 214 -18.41 5.13 -6.27
N ASN A 215 -18.00 5.24 -7.53
CA ASN A 215 -16.73 4.70 -8.01
C ASN A 215 -15.57 5.69 -7.85
N ILE A 216 -15.83 7.00 -7.96
CA ILE A 216 -14.80 8.05 -7.82
C ILE A 216 -14.39 8.21 -6.35
N ILE A 217 -15.36 8.28 -5.43
CA ILE A 217 -15.08 8.61 -4.02
C ILE A 217 -14.06 7.68 -3.34
N PRO A 218 -14.16 6.34 -3.48
CA PRO A 218 -13.18 5.41 -2.92
C PRO A 218 -11.76 5.64 -3.40
N ASP A 219 -11.58 6.27 -4.57
CA ASP A 219 -10.26 6.48 -5.14
C ASP A 219 -9.62 7.76 -4.62
N TYR A 220 -10.40 8.84 -4.55
CA TYR A 220 -9.88 10.18 -4.32
C TYR A 220 -9.96 10.63 -2.86
N VAL A 221 -11.04 10.29 -2.15
CA VAL A 221 -11.21 10.72 -0.75
C VAL A 221 -10.12 10.13 0.15
N PRO A 222 -9.81 8.81 0.10
CA PRO A 222 -8.67 8.27 0.83
C PRO A 222 -7.33 8.88 0.41
N ALA A 223 -7.16 9.17 -0.89
CA ALA A 223 -5.92 9.75 -1.41
C ALA A 223 -5.63 11.16 -0.84
N PHE A 224 -6.67 11.98 -0.70
CA PHE A 224 -6.56 13.29 -0.05
C PHE A 224 -6.40 13.16 1.47
N ALA A 225 -7.22 12.32 2.11
CA ALA A 225 -7.20 12.12 3.55
C ALA A 225 -5.84 11.59 4.05
N ASN A 226 -5.21 10.69 3.30
CA ASN A 226 -3.89 10.15 3.64
C ASN A 226 -2.74 11.12 3.38
N THR A 227 -2.97 12.22 2.65
CA THR A 227 -1.98 13.27 2.37
C THR A 227 -2.31 14.54 3.14
N SER A 228 -2.40 15.69 2.47
CA SER A 228 -2.56 17.01 3.09
C SER A 228 -3.99 17.54 2.97
N GLY A 229 -4.97 16.67 2.69
CA GLY A 229 -6.33 17.09 2.32
C GLY A 229 -6.39 17.65 0.90
N GLY A 230 -7.57 18.12 0.49
CA GLY A 230 -7.79 18.72 -0.83
C GLY A 230 -9.25 18.84 -1.23
N TYR A 231 -9.47 19.12 -2.51
CA TYR A 231 -10.76 19.35 -3.15
C TYR A 231 -10.92 18.42 -4.34
N LEU A 232 -12.08 17.77 -4.39
CA LEU A 232 -12.52 16.96 -5.51
C LEU A 232 -13.73 17.64 -6.16
N PHE A 233 -13.57 18.08 -7.42
CA PHE A 233 -14.66 18.67 -8.19
C PHE A 233 -15.18 17.66 -9.22
N ILE A 234 -16.40 17.19 -9.00
CA ILE A 234 -17.08 16.18 -9.82
C ILE A 234 -18.12 16.88 -10.69
N GLY A 235 -17.91 16.87 -12.00
CA GLY A 235 -18.60 17.70 -12.99
C GLY A 235 -17.64 18.61 -13.78
N VAL A 236 -16.33 18.42 -13.68
CA VAL A 236 -15.31 19.21 -14.40
C VAL A 236 -14.53 18.29 -15.33
N GLU A 237 -14.36 18.70 -16.59
CA GLU A 237 -13.53 17.95 -17.53
C GLU A 237 -12.05 18.17 -17.25
N ASP A 238 -11.33 17.09 -16.97
CA ASP A 238 -9.92 17.06 -16.57
C ASP A 238 -8.99 17.90 -17.48
N LYS A 239 -8.96 17.59 -18.79
CA LYS A 239 -8.03 18.24 -19.74
C LYS A 239 -8.36 19.71 -20.03
N SER A 240 -9.63 20.02 -20.24
CA SER A 240 -10.06 21.37 -20.66
C SER A 240 -10.36 22.28 -19.46
N ARG A 241 -10.52 21.68 -18.26
CA ARG A 241 -10.94 22.33 -17.01
C ARG A 241 -12.30 23.01 -17.11
N LYS A 242 -13.11 22.59 -18.08
CA LYS A 242 -14.44 23.13 -18.30
C LYS A 242 -15.43 22.56 -17.31
N VAL A 243 -16.23 23.43 -16.72
CA VAL A 243 -17.40 23.05 -15.91
C VAL A 243 -18.46 22.50 -16.85
N LEU A 244 -18.81 21.22 -16.65
CA LEU A 244 -19.89 20.54 -17.39
C LEU A 244 -21.10 20.30 -16.49
N GLY A 245 -20.85 20.01 -15.21
CA GLY A 245 -21.88 19.53 -14.28
C GLY A 245 -22.44 18.17 -14.65
N CYS A 246 -23.58 17.83 -14.06
CA CYS A 246 -24.45 16.75 -14.47
C CYS A 246 -25.85 17.28 -14.78
N PRO A 247 -26.57 16.74 -15.78
CA PRO A 247 -27.88 17.23 -16.16
C PRO A 247 -28.87 17.15 -14.99
N LYS A 248 -29.61 18.24 -14.75
CA LYS A 248 -30.60 18.33 -13.66
C LYS A 248 -31.74 17.33 -13.80
N GLU A 249 -31.99 16.82 -15.00
CA GLU A 249 -33.02 15.83 -15.31
C GLU A 249 -32.71 14.45 -14.72
N ASN A 250 -31.42 14.14 -14.56
CA ASN A 250 -30.97 12.82 -14.15
C ASN A 250 -30.78 12.72 -12.63
N VAL A 251 -30.62 13.86 -11.95
CA VAL A 251 -30.23 13.89 -10.53
C VAL A 251 -30.71 15.17 -9.85
N ASP A 252 -31.19 15.06 -8.61
CA ASP A 252 -31.48 16.21 -7.74
C ASP A 252 -30.30 16.52 -6.79
N ARG A 253 -30.26 17.77 -6.29
CA ARG A 253 -29.21 18.28 -5.39
C ARG A 253 -28.99 17.37 -4.16
N ASP A 254 -30.08 17.05 -3.46
CA ASP A 254 -30.02 16.31 -2.20
C ASP A 254 -29.56 14.87 -2.42
N SER A 255 -29.91 14.27 -3.56
CA SER A 255 -29.45 12.93 -3.93
C SER A 255 -27.96 12.87 -4.25
N LEU A 256 -27.39 13.88 -4.90
CA LEU A 256 -25.94 13.96 -5.14
C LEU A 256 -25.17 14.00 -3.82
N GLU A 257 -25.59 14.91 -2.94
CA GLU A 257 -24.97 15.07 -1.63
C GLU A 257 -25.12 13.80 -0.80
N ARG A 258 -26.32 13.22 -0.76
CA ARG A 258 -26.58 11.95 -0.06
C ARG A 258 -25.70 10.81 -0.59
N VAL A 259 -25.64 10.61 -1.92
CA VAL A 259 -24.84 9.55 -2.53
C VAL A 259 -23.35 9.74 -2.24
N ALA A 260 -22.86 10.97 -2.28
CA ALA A 260 -21.48 11.27 -1.93
C ALA A 260 -21.19 10.95 -0.45
N ASN A 261 -22.05 11.43 0.46
CA ASN A 261 -21.91 11.22 1.90
C ASN A 261 -22.00 9.73 2.26
N GLU A 262 -22.94 8.98 1.67
CA GLU A 262 -23.06 7.54 1.83
C GLU A 262 -21.81 6.80 1.35
N ALA A 263 -21.26 7.17 0.20
CA ALA A 263 -20.04 6.54 -0.33
C ALA A 263 -18.84 6.80 0.59
N ILE A 264 -18.67 8.02 1.10
CA ILE A 264 -17.58 8.36 2.05
C ILE A 264 -17.76 7.60 3.37
N SER A 265 -18.99 7.47 3.86
CA SER A 265 -19.29 6.80 5.13
C SER A 265 -18.93 5.31 5.17
N LYS A 266 -18.81 4.68 3.99
CA LYS A 266 -18.46 3.26 3.80
C LYS A 266 -16.95 3.01 3.71
N LEU A 267 -16.13 4.07 3.66
CA LEU A 267 -14.68 3.91 3.57
C LEU A 267 -14.11 3.30 4.85
N PRO A 268 -13.30 2.23 4.75
CA PRO A 268 -12.65 1.67 5.94
C PRO A 268 -11.61 2.65 6.49
N VAL A 269 -11.64 2.85 7.80
CA VAL A 269 -10.71 3.72 8.51
C VAL A 269 -10.01 2.91 9.59
N PHE A 270 -8.72 3.17 9.78
CA PHE A 270 -7.96 2.60 10.87
C PHE A 270 -7.31 3.71 11.69
N HIS A 271 -7.50 3.65 13.01
CA HIS A 271 -6.90 4.57 13.97
C HIS A 271 -5.77 3.92 14.74
N PHE A 272 -4.66 4.64 14.87
CA PHE A 272 -3.60 4.33 15.83
C PHE A 272 -3.84 4.99 17.19
N SER A 273 -4.68 6.02 17.23
CA SER A 273 -5.10 6.72 18.44
C SER A 273 -6.37 6.09 19.02
N SER A 274 -6.80 6.57 20.19
CA SER A 274 -8.08 6.23 20.80
C SER A 274 -9.30 6.90 20.14
N SER A 275 -9.09 7.64 19.04
CA SER A 275 -10.19 8.28 18.31
C SER A 275 -11.00 7.27 17.52
N GLU A 276 -12.31 7.51 17.43
CA GLU A 276 -13.22 6.79 16.54
C GLU A 276 -13.81 7.71 15.46
N GLU A 277 -13.22 8.89 15.28
CA GLU A 277 -13.71 9.87 14.31
C GLU A 277 -13.61 9.34 12.87
N LYS A 278 -14.64 9.61 12.07
CA LYS A 278 -14.60 9.32 10.63
C LYS A 278 -13.79 10.38 9.89
N VAL A 279 -13.61 10.16 8.59
CA VAL A 279 -12.99 11.15 7.70
C VAL A 279 -13.73 12.48 7.82
N SER A 280 -13.01 13.56 8.05
CA SER A 280 -13.57 14.91 8.06
C SER A 280 -13.65 15.46 6.65
N TYR A 281 -14.86 15.82 6.22
CA TYR A 281 -15.11 16.35 4.89
C TYR A 281 -16.30 17.30 4.89
N LYS A 282 -16.40 18.11 3.83
CA LYS A 282 -17.56 18.94 3.52
C LYS A 282 -17.95 18.73 2.06
N THR A 283 -19.20 18.35 1.84
CA THR A 283 -19.79 18.22 0.50
C THR A 283 -20.57 19.49 0.18
N ARG A 284 -20.48 19.96 -1.06
CA ARG A 284 -21.28 21.05 -1.60
C ARG A 284 -21.73 20.71 -3.00
N VAL A 285 -22.97 21.08 -3.31
CA VAL A 285 -23.52 20.97 -4.66
C VAL A 285 -23.74 22.37 -5.21
N ILE A 286 -23.07 22.67 -6.30
CA ILE A 286 -23.01 24.00 -6.92
C ILE A 286 -23.89 23.98 -8.17
N ASP A 287 -24.71 25.00 -8.36
CA ASP A 287 -25.59 25.10 -9.52
C ASP A 287 -24.81 25.50 -10.75
N VAL A 288 -25.04 24.80 -11.86
CA VAL A 288 -24.44 25.10 -13.16
C VAL A 288 -25.51 25.69 -14.07
N PHE A 289 -25.27 26.90 -14.57
CA PHE A 289 -26.16 27.62 -15.47
C PHE A 289 -25.66 27.54 -16.91
N HIS A 290 -26.58 27.53 -17.87
CA HIS A 290 -26.28 27.70 -19.28
C HIS A 290 -27.24 28.75 -19.85
N GLU A 291 -26.67 29.85 -20.33
CA GLU A 291 -27.44 30.98 -20.90
C GLU A 291 -28.54 31.48 -19.94
N GLY A 292 -28.23 31.55 -18.64
CA GLY A 292 -29.16 32.02 -17.60
C GLY A 292 -30.16 30.99 -17.09
N ASN A 293 -30.19 29.77 -17.65
CA ASN A 293 -31.05 28.68 -17.19
C ASN A 293 -30.25 27.65 -16.39
N LEU A 294 -30.81 27.15 -15.28
CA LEU A 294 -30.21 26.05 -14.53
C LEU A 294 -30.14 24.81 -15.43
N CYS A 295 -28.94 24.36 -15.77
CA CYS A 295 -28.73 23.20 -16.64
C CYS A 295 -28.31 21.94 -15.86
N GLY A 296 -27.69 22.11 -14.70
CA GLY A 296 -27.15 20.99 -13.96
C GLY A 296 -26.49 21.33 -12.64
N TYR A 297 -25.80 20.33 -12.10
CA TYR A 297 -25.15 20.42 -10.80
C TYR A 297 -23.70 19.94 -10.84
N LEU A 298 -22.82 20.57 -10.06
CA LEU A 298 -21.46 20.14 -9.82
C LEU A 298 -21.33 19.73 -8.35
N CYS A 299 -20.75 18.56 -8.07
CA CYS A 299 -20.51 18.09 -6.70
C CYS A 299 -19.05 18.38 -6.32
N ALA A 300 -18.84 19.25 -5.34
CA ALA A 300 -17.53 19.59 -4.80
C ALA A 300 -17.37 18.98 -3.39
N ILE A 301 -16.25 18.31 -3.14
CA ILE A 301 -15.96 17.66 -1.86
C ILE A 301 -14.63 18.18 -1.34
N LYS A 302 -14.65 18.87 -0.20
CA LYS A 302 -13.44 19.25 0.54
C LYS A 302 -13.13 18.16 1.56
N VAL A 303 -11.92 17.61 1.50
CA VAL A 303 -11.43 16.56 2.40
C VAL A 303 -10.31 17.14 3.24
N GLU A 304 -10.42 17.01 4.57
CA GLU A 304 -9.35 17.43 5.48
C GLU A 304 -8.30 16.32 5.62
N ALA A 305 -7.06 16.68 5.97
CA ALA A 305 -6.02 15.71 6.25
C ALA A 305 -6.40 14.84 7.45
N PHE A 306 -6.22 13.52 7.32
CA PHE A 306 -6.62 12.56 8.35
C PHE A 306 -5.43 12.14 9.21
N CYS A 307 -5.67 11.99 10.52
CA CYS A 307 -4.62 11.72 11.50
C CYS A 307 -3.97 10.33 11.34
N CYS A 308 -4.74 9.33 10.90
CA CYS A 308 -4.29 7.95 10.76
C CYS A 308 -4.37 7.48 9.30
N ALA A 309 -5.11 6.41 9.01
CA ALA A 309 -5.18 5.80 7.68
C ALA A 309 -6.64 5.61 7.21
N VAL A 310 -6.90 6.02 5.98
CA VAL A 310 -8.18 5.81 5.28
C VAL A 310 -7.93 4.91 4.08
N PHE A 311 -8.76 3.89 3.90
CA PHE A 311 -8.66 2.93 2.83
C PHE A 311 -9.76 3.17 1.79
N SER A 312 -9.46 2.83 0.54
CA SER A 312 -10.46 2.79 -0.54
C SER A 312 -11.46 1.64 -0.38
N LYS A 313 -10.98 0.52 0.15
CA LYS A 313 -11.73 -0.70 0.48
C LYS A 313 -10.87 -1.56 1.41
N ALA A 314 -11.38 -2.70 1.86
CA ALA A 314 -10.57 -3.64 2.62
C ALA A 314 -9.31 -4.05 1.82
N PRO A 315 -8.13 -4.14 2.45
CA PRO A 315 -6.92 -4.64 1.81
C PRO A 315 -7.15 -6.02 1.19
N ILE A 316 -6.60 -6.23 -0.01
CA ILE A 316 -6.69 -7.50 -0.72
C ILE A 316 -5.47 -8.34 -0.32
N SER A 317 -5.67 -9.14 0.73
CA SER A 317 -4.68 -10.06 1.29
C SER A 317 -5.42 -11.20 2.00
N TRP A 318 -4.80 -12.38 1.98
CA TRP A 318 -5.44 -13.61 2.45
C TRP A 318 -4.52 -14.40 3.37
N MET A 319 -5.11 -15.30 4.14
CA MET A 319 -4.44 -16.23 5.03
C MET A 319 -5.21 -17.56 5.08
N VAL A 320 -4.54 -18.63 5.49
CA VAL A 320 -5.16 -19.94 5.73
C VAL A 320 -5.51 -20.05 7.20
N ASP A 321 -6.79 -20.28 7.48
CA ASP A 321 -7.22 -20.73 8.80
C ASP A 321 -6.79 -22.19 8.98
N LYS A 322 -5.84 -22.43 9.89
CA LYS A 322 -5.27 -23.76 10.14
C LYS A 322 -6.24 -24.71 10.83
N GLU A 323 -7.25 -24.19 11.52
CA GLU A 323 -8.24 -25.03 12.22
C GLU A 323 -9.28 -25.56 11.24
N ASN A 324 -9.69 -24.73 10.28
CA ASN A 324 -10.75 -25.06 9.33
C ASN A 324 -10.24 -25.43 7.93
N ASP A 325 -8.94 -25.26 7.65
CA ASP A 325 -8.30 -25.45 6.34
C ASP A 325 -8.98 -24.64 5.21
N VAL A 326 -9.37 -23.40 5.53
CA VAL A 326 -10.08 -22.49 4.63
C VAL A 326 -9.29 -21.20 4.44
N ILE A 327 -9.25 -20.70 3.20
CA ILE A 327 -8.71 -19.38 2.89
C ILE A 327 -9.72 -18.32 3.32
N TYR A 328 -9.27 -17.32 4.08
CA TYR A 328 -10.07 -16.16 4.42
C TYR A 328 -9.36 -14.86 4.04
N THR A 329 -10.16 -13.84 3.73
CA THR A 329 -9.66 -12.49 3.46
C THR A 329 -9.44 -11.75 4.76
N LEU A 330 -8.29 -11.07 4.87
CA LEU A 330 -7.97 -10.27 6.05
C LEU A 330 -8.85 -9.03 6.14
N THR A 331 -9.39 -8.78 7.33
CA THR A 331 -10.03 -7.49 7.62
C THR A 331 -8.98 -6.38 7.67
N THR A 332 -9.40 -5.12 7.47
CA THR A 332 -8.49 -3.96 7.58
C THR A 332 -7.75 -3.94 8.92
N LYS A 333 -8.43 -4.30 10.03
CA LYS A 333 -7.85 -4.32 11.37
C LYS A 333 -6.76 -5.38 11.51
N GLU A 334 -7.04 -6.61 11.08
CA GLU A 334 -6.08 -7.72 11.11
C GLU A 334 -4.87 -7.41 10.23
N TRP A 335 -5.12 -6.93 9.01
CA TRP A 335 -4.08 -6.59 8.06
C TRP A 335 -3.13 -5.53 8.60
N VAL A 336 -3.64 -4.42 9.14
CA VAL A 336 -2.80 -3.38 9.76
C VAL A 336 -2.07 -3.94 10.99
N GLY A 337 -2.74 -4.72 11.83
CA GLY A 337 -2.13 -5.35 13.01
C GLY A 337 -0.91 -6.20 12.66
N MET A 338 -1.02 -7.03 11.62
CA MET A 338 0.09 -7.89 11.17
C MET A 338 1.18 -7.12 10.43
N MET A 339 0.83 -6.14 9.60
CA MET A 339 1.80 -5.25 8.95
C MET A 339 2.63 -4.45 9.94
N MET A 340 2.05 -4.13 11.11
CA MET A 340 2.65 -3.29 12.14
C MET A 340 3.20 -4.07 13.34
N ALA A 341 3.12 -5.40 13.36
CA ALA A 341 3.63 -6.24 14.43
C ALA A 341 5.14 -6.01 14.69
N ALA A 342 5.64 -6.36 15.88
CA ALA A 342 7.07 -6.36 16.20
C ALA A 342 7.72 -7.68 15.74
N ASP A 343 9.02 -7.67 15.42
CA ASP A 343 9.65 -8.85 14.81
C ASP A 343 9.78 -9.93 15.89
N PRO A 344 9.21 -11.13 15.69
CA PRO A 344 9.36 -12.19 16.68
C PRO A 344 10.85 -12.49 16.97
N GLU A 345 11.78 -12.18 16.06
CA GLU A 345 13.22 -12.29 16.34
C GLU A 345 13.78 -11.18 17.23
N THR A 346 13.21 -9.97 17.18
CA THR A 346 13.61 -8.89 18.09
C THR A 346 13.21 -9.15 19.53
N ASP A 347 12.12 -9.90 19.76
CA ASP A 347 11.68 -10.28 21.11
C ASP A 347 12.51 -11.44 21.69
N LYS A 348 12.95 -12.39 20.86
CA LYS A 348 13.94 -13.41 21.28
C LYS A 348 15.31 -12.79 21.62
N CYS A 349 15.76 -11.78 20.85
CA CYS A 349 16.99 -11.04 21.17
C CYS A 349 16.91 -10.22 22.46
N LYS A 350 15.72 -9.73 22.84
CA LYS A 350 15.52 -9.05 24.13
C LYS A 350 15.45 -10.03 25.30
N ALA A 351 14.80 -11.18 25.11
CA ALA A 351 14.74 -12.24 26.12
C ALA A 351 16.12 -12.81 26.46
N LEU A 352 16.97 -13.07 25.44
CA LEU A 352 18.34 -13.55 25.65
C LEU A 352 19.25 -12.52 26.33
N LYS A 353 19.04 -11.22 26.09
CA LYS A 353 19.78 -10.16 26.81
C LYS A 353 19.34 -10.02 28.27
N HIS A 354 18.08 -10.33 28.58
CA HIS A 354 17.59 -10.33 29.96
C HIS A 354 18.11 -11.56 30.75
N GLU A 355 18.24 -12.72 30.11
CA GLU A 355 18.86 -13.90 30.74
C GLU A 355 20.38 -13.75 30.91
N ALA A 356 21.08 -13.14 29.95
CA ALA A 356 22.52 -12.86 30.08
C ALA A 356 22.84 -11.76 31.12
N GLY A 357 21.89 -10.87 31.43
CA GLY A 357 22.04 -9.83 32.45
C GLY A 357 21.85 -10.33 33.89
N VAL A 358 21.33 -11.55 34.08
CA VAL A 358 21.02 -12.12 35.42
C VAL A 358 22.10 -13.07 35.94
N ILE A 359 23.10 -13.46 35.13
CA ILE A 359 24.20 -14.36 35.54
C ILE A 359 25.55 -13.61 35.59
N GLY A 360 25.61 -12.50 36.32
CA GLY A 360 26.81 -11.68 36.40
C GLY A 360 27.02 -11.01 37.74
N LEU A 361 27.17 -11.77 38.84
CA LEU A 361 27.85 -11.33 40.07
C LEU A 361 28.01 -12.48 41.08
N VAL A 362 29.02 -13.33 40.92
CA VAL A 362 29.83 -13.85 42.04
C VAL A 362 31.23 -14.14 41.51
N GLY A 363 32.24 -13.46 42.07
CA GLY A 363 33.61 -13.52 41.60
C GLY A 363 34.38 -14.78 42.01
N LEU A 364 35.51 -14.99 41.34
CA LEU A 364 36.82 -15.30 41.93
C LEU A 364 37.87 -15.30 40.80
N ALA A 365 38.90 -14.48 40.95
CA ALA A 365 40.05 -14.41 40.05
C ALA A 365 40.89 -15.68 40.11
N PRO A 366 41.71 -15.93 39.08
CA PRO A 366 43.11 -16.20 39.37
C PRO A 366 44.08 -15.37 38.53
N MET A 367 45.13 -14.93 39.20
CA MET A 367 46.34 -14.32 38.64
C MET A 367 47.05 -15.31 37.72
N VAL A 368 47.45 -14.87 36.52
CA VAL A 368 48.64 -15.42 35.85
C VAL A 368 49.43 -14.28 35.20
N LYS A 369 50.74 -14.30 35.47
CA LYS A 369 51.78 -13.30 35.20
C LYS A 369 51.90 -12.89 33.73
N ALA A 370 52.13 -11.59 33.54
CA ALA A 370 52.64 -11.00 32.32
C ALA A 370 54.10 -11.42 32.06
N VAL A 371 54.39 -11.79 30.80
CA VAL A 371 55.75 -11.79 30.24
C VAL A 371 55.72 -10.88 29.02
N GLN A 372 56.52 -9.82 29.08
CA GLN A 372 56.74 -8.84 28.03
C GLN A 372 57.59 -9.43 26.90
N THR A 373 57.22 -9.14 25.65
CA THR A 373 58.16 -9.04 24.54
C THR A 373 57.83 -7.82 23.68
N PRO A 374 58.83 -7.13 23.10
CA PRO A 374 58.75 -5.69 22.85
C PRO A 374 58.20 -5.32 21.46
N ALA A 375 57.72 -4.08 21.41
CA ALA A 375 57.14 -3.39 20.27
C ALA A 375 58.11 -3.23 19.08
N LYS A 376 57.58 -3.38 17.87
CA LYS A 376 58.13 -2.75 16.66
C LYS A 376 57.18 -1.66 16.19
N THR A 377 57.69 -0.44 16.26
CA THR A 377 57.12 0.82 15.79
C THR A 377 57.07 0.83 14.26
N MET A 378 55.91 1.13 13.66
CA MET A 378 55.82 1.64 12.28
C MET A 378 55.18 3.02 12.29
N ALA A 379 55.85 3.96 11.64
CA ALA A 379 55.55 5.38 11.59
C ALA A 379 54.33 5.70 10.70
N PRO A 380 53.62 6.82 10.96
CA PRO A 380 52.46 7.25 10.19
C PRO A 380 52.85 7.86 8.83
N GLN A 381 52.17 7.47 7.75
CA GLN A 381 52.27 8.11 6.43
C GLN A 381 51.55 9.47 6.45
N ALA A 382 52.28 10.52 6.11
CA ALA A 382 51.76 11.88 5.97
C ALA A 382 51.07 12.08 4.61
N TYR A 383 49.85 12.62 4.63
CA TYR A 383 49.11 13.10 3.46
C TYR A 383 49.17 14.63 3.40
N ASN A 384 49.30 15.22 2.21
CA ASN A 384 49.20 16.67 2.04
C ASN A 384 47.72 17.12 1.96
N LYS A 385 47.44 18.41 2.25
CA LYS A 385 46.12 19.02 2.48
C LYS A 385 45.05 18.87 1.38
N ASN A 386 45.36 18.23 0.25
CA ASN A 386 44.42 17.93 -0.83
C ASN A 386 44.25 16.42 -1.12
N GLY A 387 44.61 15.52 -0.18
CA GLY A 387 44.09 14.14 -0.15
C GLY A 387 44.49 13.19 -1.28
N SER A 388 45.64 13.38 -1.93
CA SER A 388 46.16 12.45 -2.95
C SER A 388 47.54 11.88 -2.53
N PRO A 389 47.80 10.56 -2.68
CA PRO A 389 49.11 9.98 -2.39
C PRO A 389 50.18 10.46 -3.37
N LEU A 390 51.38 10.80 -2.88
CA LEU A 390 52.55 11.13 -3.71
C LEU A 390 53.02 9.88 -4.48
N ARG A 391 52.80 9.86 -5.80
CA ARG A 391 53.41 8.86 -6.71
C ARG A 391 54.93 9.02 -6.68
N ARG A 392 55.66 7.92 -6.49
CA ARG A 392 57.07 7.80 -6.87
C ARG A 392 57.13 7.00 -8.16
N ASP A 393 57.64 7.63 -9.21
CA ASP A 393 58.06 7.00 -10.45
C ASP A 393 59.45 6.37 -10.30
N ALA A 394 59.64 5.30 -11.09
CA ALA A 394 60.84 4.89 -11.82
C ALA A 394 62.05 4.20 -11.12
N ASP A 395 62.49 3.18 -11.88
CA ASP A 395 63.85 2.61 -12.05
C ASP A 395 64.42 1.62 -11.03
N ALA A 396 64.32 0.32 -11.36
CA ALA A 396 65.46 -0.60 -11.63
C ALA A 396 64.96 -1.95 -12.16
#